data_AF-F0GH24-F1
#
_entry.id   AF-F0GH24-F1
#
_cell.length_a   1.000
_cell.length_b   1.000
_cell.length_c   1.000
_cell.angle_alpha   90.00
_cell.angle_beta   90.00
_cell.angle_gamma   90.00
#
_symmetry.space_group_name_H-M   'P 1'
#
loop_
_entity.id
_entity.type
_entity.pdbx_description
1 polymer ?
#
loop_
_entity_poly.entity_id
_entity_poly.type
_entity_poly.pdbx_seq_one_letter_code
_entity_poly.pdbx_strand_id
1 'polypeptide(L)'
;ARALDVPLACDAGWQEMDFGAWEMQRWDAIDRAALDAWAADLMHACAHGGESVARFAARVATMADAIGQSGGPHWVVTHAGVIRAFASH
;
A
#
# COMPACT_ATOMS: atom_id res chain seq x y z
N ALA A 1 11.20 16.60 1.05
CA ALA A 1 12.15 16.38 2.17
C ALA A 1 13.51 17.03 1.89
N ARG A 2 14.35 16.50 1.00
CA ARG A 2 15.68 17.09 0.71
C ARG A 2 15.64 18.56 0.28
N ALA A 3 14.65 18.95 -0.52
CA ALA A 3 14.47 20.34 -0.95
C ALA A 3 13.96 21.29 0.16
N LEU A 4 13.47 20.74 1.28
CA LEU A 4 12.87 21.51 2.38
C LEU A 4 13.72 21.46 3.67
N ASP A 5 14.87 20.77 3.63
CA ASP A 5 15.78 20.55 4.78
C ASP A 5 15.07 20.13 6.08
N VAL A 6 14.04 19.29 5.94
CA VAL A 6 13.30 18.71 7.07
C VAL A 6 13.79 17.29 7.37
N PRO A 7 13.83 16.87 8.65
CA PRO A 7 14.11 15.50 9.02
C PRO A 7 13.20 14.53 8.26
N LEU A 8 13.82 13.53 7.62
CA LEU A 8 13.12 12.50 6.85
C LEU A 8 13.38 11.14 7.49
N ALA A 9 12.32 10.47 7.90
CA ALA A 9 12.34 9.04 8.20
C ALA A 9 11.68 8.29 7.04
N CYS A 10 12.38 7.32 6.46
CA CYS A 10 11.81 6.40 5.48
C CYS A 10 11.39 5.12 6.19
N ASP A 11 10.13 4.72 6.03
CA ASP A 11 9.59 3.50 6.62
C ASP A 11 8.88 2.68 5.53
N ALA A 12 9.19 1.39 5.47
CA ALA A 12 8.60 0.46 4.52
C ALA A 12 7.09 0.28 4.74
N GLY A 13 6.58 0.55 5.94
CA GLY A 13 5.16 0.54 6.27
C GLY A 13 4.31 1.51 5.44
N TRP A 14 4.92 2.54 4.84
CA TRP A 14 4.26 3.50 3.95
C TRP A 14 4.47 3.22 2.45
N GLN A 15 5.05 2.08 2.08
CA GLN A 15 5.17 1.69 0.67
C GLN A 15 3.81 1.27 0.10
N GLU A 16 3.64 1.45 -1.21
CA GLU A 16 2.45 0.96 -1.92
C GLU A 16 2.30 -0.56 -1.78
N MET A 17 1.11 -1.06 -2.12
CA MET A 17 0.86 -2.49 -2.18
C MET A 17 1.85 -3.17 -3.13
N ASP A 18 2.49 -4.23 -2.65
CA ASP A 18 3.38 -5.08 -3.46
C ASP A 18 2.55 -5.94 -4.43
N PHE A 19 2.66 -5.66 -5.72
CA PHE A 19 2.01 -6.44 -6.78
C PHE A 19 2.87 -7.61 -7.28
N GLY A 20 4.05 -7.85 -6.72
CA GLY A 20 4.92 -8.98 -7.05
C GLY A 20 5.28 -9.05 -8.54
N ALA A 21 4.97 -10.16 -9.18
CA ALA A 21 5.24 -10.38 -10.60
C ALA A 21 4.52 -9.38 -11.52
N TRP A 22 3.43 -8.75 -11.06
CA TRP A 22 2.70 -7.75 -11.85
C TRP A 22 3.31 -6.35 -11.77
N GLU A 23 4.32 -6.14 -10.93
CA GLU A 23 5.03 -4.87 -10.83
C GLU A 23 5.56 -4.42 -12.20
N MET A 24 5.45 -3.11 -12.46
CA MET A 24 5.87 -2.47 -13.71
C MET A 24 5.18 -3.00 -14.98
N GLN A 25 4.14 -3.81 -14.85
CA GLN A 25 3.33 -4.26 -16.00
C GLN A 25 2.12 -3.35 -16.21
N ARG A 26 1.75 -3.20 -17.47
CA ARG A 26 0.47 -2.59 -17.82
C ARG A 26 -0.65 -3.62 -17.61
N TRP A 27 -1.84 -3.15 -17.25
CA TRP A 27 -3.01 -4.01 -17.10
C TRP A 27 -3.37 -4.84 -18.33
N ASP A 28 -3.09 -4.33 -19.53
CA ASP A 28 -3.32 -5.04 -20.80
C ASP A 28 -2.27 -6.12 -21.12
N ALA A 29 -1.15 -6.15 -20.38
CA ALA A 29 -0.11 -7.17 -20.50
C ALA A 29 -0.29 -8.34 -19.51
N ILE A 30 -1.17 -8.18 -18.51
CA ILE A 30 -1.48 -9.22 -17.53
C ILE A 30 -2.62 -10.09 -18.08
N ASP A 31 -2.51 -11.40 -17.89
CA ASP A 31 -3.55 -12.34 -18.29
C ASP A 31 -4.92 -11.97 -17.70
N ARG A 32 -5.94 -11.93 -18.57
CA ARG A 32 -7.27 -11.46 -18.17
C ARG A 32 -7.92 -12.38 -17.14
N ALA A 33 -7.75 -13.70 -17.26
CA ALA A 33 -8.31 -14.64 -16.30
C ALA A 33 -7.65 -14.49 -14.92
N ALA A 34 -6.36 -14.17 -14.88
CA ALA A 34 -5.66 -13.85 -13.64
C ALA A 34 -6.18 -12.55 -12.99
N LEU A 35 -6.44 -11.51 -13.78
CA LEU A 35 -7.08 -10.28 -13.30
C LEU A 35 -8.50 -10.52 -12.78
N ASP A 36 -9.30 -11.29 -13.51
CA ASP A 36 -10.68 -11.59 -13.11
C ASP A 36 -10.72 -12.45 -11.83
N ALA A 37 -9.79 -13.41 -11.68
CA ALA A 37 -9.64 -14.19 -10.45
C ALA A 37 -9.23 -13.32 -9.25
N TRP A 38 -8.32 -12.36 -9.46
CA TRP A 38 -7.95 -11.40 -8.42
C TRP A 38 -9.14 -10.50 -8.05
N ALA A 39 -9.90 -10.01 -9.02
CA ALA A 39 -11.08 -9.19 -8.76
C ALA A 39 -12.20 -9.94 -8.03
N ALA A 40 -12.34 -11.25 -8.28
CA ALA A 40 -13.34 -12.10 -7.62
C ALA A 40 -13.06 -12.32 -6.13
N ASP A 41 -11.79 -12.27 -5.71
CA ASP A 41 -11.37 -12.38 -4.30
C ASP A 41 -10.36 -11.28 -3.97
N LEU A 42 -10.78 -10.02 -4.16
CA LEU A 42 -9.90 -8.86 -4.05
C LEU A 42 -9.16 -8.76 -2.71
N MET A 43 -9.80 -9.19 -1.62
CA MET A 43 -9.23 -9.07 -0.28
C MET A 43 -8.10 -10.07 -0.02
N HIS A 44 -8.14 -11.24 -0.64
CA HIS A 44 -7.25 -12.35 -0.26
C HIS A 44 -6.41 -12.91 -1.41
N ALA A 45 -6.79 -12.69 -2.67
CA ALA A 45 -6.01 -13.11 -3.82
C ALA A 45 -4.61 -12.47 -3.81
N CYS A 46 -3.58 -13.30 -4.00
CA CYS A 46 -2.18 -12.89 -4.05
C CYS A 46 -1.35 -13.71 -5.05
N ALA A 47 -2.00 -14.27 -6.08
CA ALA A 47 -1.36 -15.14 -7.08
C ALA A 47 -0.21 -14.47 -7.84
N HIS A 48 -0.19 -13.14 -7.88
CA HIS A 48 0.92 -12.33 -8.41
C HIS A 48 2.19 -12.39 -7.54
N GLY A 49 2.15 -12.98 -6.35
CA GLY A 49 3.32 -13.23 -5.49
C GLY A 49 3.70 -12.08 -4.56
N GLY A 50 2.92 -11.00 -4.56
CA GLY A 50 3.06 -9.88 -3.64
C GLY A 50 2.17 -10.02 -2.41
N GLU A 51 1.67 -8.91 -1.88
CA GLU A 51 0.73 -8.91 -0.76
C GLU A 51 -0.74 -8.89 -1.20
N SER A 52 -1.65 -9.40 -0.37
CA SER A 52 -3.09 -9.25 -0.59
C SER A 52 -3.59 -7.92 -0.05
N VAL A 53 -4.74 -7.44 -0.52
CA VAL A 53 -5.35 -6.18 -0.05
C VAL A 53 -5.60 -6.21 1.46
N ALA A 54 -5.99 -7.37 2.03
CA ALA A 54 -6.16 -7.50 3.49
C ALA A 54 -4.84 -7.30 4.25
N ARG A 55 -3.74 -7.87 3.76
CA ARG A 55 -2.41 -7.71 4.38
C ARG A 55 -1.90 -6.28 4.25
N PHE A 56 -2.10 -5.69 3.08
CA PHE A 56 -1.80 -4.29 2.80
C PHE A 56 -2.56 -3.35 3.75
N ALA A 57 -3.88 -3.51 3.86
CA ALA A 57 -4.72 -2.69 4.73
C ALA A 57 -4.31 -2.83 6.20
N ALA A 58 -4.06 -4.06 6.69
CA ALA A 58 -3.60 -4.29 8.06
C ALA A 58 -2.23 -3.65 8.35
N ARG A 59 -1.32 -3.66 7.37
CA ARG A 59 -0.03 -2.97 7.47
C ARG A 59 -0.24 -1.46 7.61
N VAL A 60 -1.08 -0.86 6.77
CA VAL A 60 -1.38 0.59 6.84
C VAL A 60 -2.07 0.97 8.14
N ALA A 61 -3.04 0.16 8.61
CA ALA A 61 -3.71 0.33 9.89
C ALA A 61 -2.72 0.36 11.07
N THR A 62 -1.75 -0.57 11.08
CA THR A 62 -0.69 -0.60 12.11
C THR A 62 0.12 0.72 12.13
N MET A 63 0.42 1.26 10.95
CA MET A 63 1.13 2.55 10.83
C MET A 63 0.27 3.73 11.28
N ALA A 64 -1.03 3.70 10.97
CA ALA A 64 -1.99 4.71 11.41
C ALA A 64 -2.11 4.76 12.93
N ASP A 65 -2.23 3.59 13.57
CA ASP A 65 -2.30 3.47 15.03
C ASP A 65 -1.02 3.99 15.70
N ALA A 66 0.14 3.72 15.11
CA ALA A 66 1.42 4.22 15.61
C ALA A 66 1.51 5.76 15.57
N ILE A 67 1.03 6.39 14.49
CA ILE A 67 0.94 7.85 14.38
C ILE A 67 -0.05 8.42 15.41
N GLY A 68 -1.20 7.78 15.59
CA GLY A 68 -2.21 8.21 16.56
C GLY A 68 -1.66 8.26 18.00
N GLN A 69 -0.69 7.39 18.30
CA GLN A 69 -0.06 7.30 19.62
C GLN A 69 1.08 8.30 19.83
N SER A 70 1.75 8.79 18.78
CA SER A 70 2.93 9.67 18.93
C SER A 70 2.61 11.11 19.35
N GLY A 71 1.35 11.56 19.14
CA GLY A 71 0.88 12.89 19.53
C GLY A 71 1.43 14.04 18.66
N GLY A 72 0.53 14.88 18.16
CA GLY A 72 0.86 16.04 17.33
C GLY A 72 0.67 15.82 15.82
N PRO A 73 0.94 16.84 14.99
CA PRO A 73 0.75 16.75 13.54
C PRO A 73 1.88 15.97 12.86
N HIS A 74 1.52 15.11 11.93
CA HIS A 74 2.45 14.34 11.10
C HIS A 74 2.24 14.65 9.62
N TRP A 75 3.34 14.64 8.86
CA TRP A 75 3.33 14.75 7.40
C TRP A 75 3.82 13.43 6.81
N VAL A 76 2.96 12.75 6.07
CA VAL A 76 3.29 11.49 5.39
C VAL A 76 3.20 11.70 3.89
N VAL A 77 4.28 11.36 3.18
CA VAL A 77 4.31 11.34 1.72
C VAL A 77 4.32 9.88 1.28
N THR A 78 3.27 9.46 0.59
CA THR A 78 3.04 8.06 0.20
C THR A 78 2.23 7.97 -1.10
N HIS A 79 1.64 6.82 -1.38
CA HIS A 79 1.01 6.43 -2.62
C HIS A 79 -0.52 6.40 -2.48
N ALA A 80 -1.22 6.32 -3.61
CA ALA A 80 -2.67 6.43 -3.65
C ALA A 80 -3.38 5.28 -2.91
N GLY A 81 -2.88 4.04 -3.01
CA GLY A 81 -3.45 2.90 -2.31
C GLY A 81 -3.34 3.05 -0.79
N VAL A 82 -2.19 3.54 -0.32
CA VAL A 82 -1.93 3.76 1.12
C VAL A 82 -2.83 4.85 1.67
N ILE A 83 -2.99 5.97 0.95
CA ILE A 83 -3.91 7.05 1.35
C ILE A 83 -5.34 6.52 1.47
N ARG A 84 -5.79 5.69 0.51
CA ARG A 84 -7.13 5.12 0.53
C ARG A 84 -7.34 4.14 1.69
N ALA A 85 -6.37 3.26 1.93
CA ALA A 85 -6.42 2.32 3.06
C ALA A 85 -6.42 3.06 4.41
N PHE A 86 -5.57 4.09 4.55
CA PHE A 86 -5.51 4.93 5.73
C PHE A 86 -6.84 5.66 6.01
N ALA A 87 -7.48 6.21 4.97
CA ALA A 87 -8.75 6.91 5.12
C ALA A 87 -9.94 5.99 5.42
N SER A 88 -9.77 4.66 5.30
CA SER A 88 -10.80 3.66 5.59
C SER A 88 -10.62 2.93 6.92
N HIS A 89 -9.48 3.16 7.60
CA HIS A 89 -9.21 2.68 8.96
C HIS A 89 -9.85 3.62 9.98
#